data_AF-C2Y491-F1
#
_entry.id   AF-C2Y491-F1
#
_cell.length_a   1.000
_cell.length_b   1.000
_cell.length_c   1.000
_cell.angle_alpha   90.00
_cell.angle_beta   90.00
_cell.angle_gamma   90.00
#
_symmetry.space_group_name_H-M   'P 1'
#
loop_
_entity.id
_entity.type
_entity.pdbx_description
1 polymer ?
#
loop_
_entity_poly.entity_id
_entity_poly.type
_entity_poly.pdbx_seq_one_letter_code
_entity_poly.pdbx_strand_id
1 'polypeptide(L)' 'MNAPEFYKLEDNDTFIVHSKEETDFWLKTHYGFEVMNGHVFYDEIMTDFQAEVQLRMNPNATYD' A
#
# COMPACT_ATOMS: atom_id res chain seq x y z
N MET A 1 7.23 -2.43 -3.80
CA MET A 1 8.07 -1.55 -2.97
C MET A 1 7.72 -1.76 -1.51
N ASN A 2 8.71 -1.70 -0.60
CA ASN A 2 8.53 -1.90 0.85
C ASN A 2 7.67 -3.14 1.14
N ALA A 3 8.17 -4.34 0.86
CA ALA A 3 7.36 -5.55 1.08
C ALA A 3 6.93 -5.66 2.56
N PRO A 4 5.66 -5.94 2.85
CA PRO A 4 5.20 -6.19 4.21
C PRO A 4 5.75 -7.54 4.72
N GLU A 5 5.69 -7.75 6.04
CA GLU A 5 6.04 -9.04 6.64
C GLU A 5 5.08 -10.15 6.21
N PHE A 6 3.80 -9.80 5.97
CA PHE A 6 2.80 -10.72 5.48
C PHE A 6 2.08 -10.16 4.25
N TYR A 7 2.15 -10.92 3.17
CA TYR A 7 1.25 -10.80 2.03
C TYR A 7 0.96 -12.18 1.46
N LYS A 8 -0.14 -12.31 0.74
CA LYS A 8 -0.52 -13.54 0.04
C LYS A 8 -1.27 -13.21 -1.23
N LEU A 9 -0.93 -13.90 -2.31
CA LEU A 9 -1.74 -13.96 -3.53
C LEU A 9 -2.53 -15.26 -3.50
N GLU A 10 -3.85 -15.17 -3.67
CA GLU A 10 -4.74 -16.33 -3.74
C GLU A 10 -5.10 -16.65 -5.19
N ASP A 11 -5.53 -17.89 -5.46
CA ASP A 11 -5.85 -18.38 -6.81
C ASP A 11 -7.04 -17.67 -7.47
N ASN A 12 -7.79 -16.86 -6.71
CA ASN A 12 -8.95 -16.07 -7.16
C ASN A 12 -8.59 -14.60 -7.42
N ASP A 13 -7.32 -14.30 -7.70
CA ASP A 13 -6.78 -12.94 -7.90
C ASP A 13 -6.96 -12.00 -6.71
N THR A 14 -7.17 -12.55 -5.51
CA THR A 14 -7.20 -11.75 -4.27
C THR A 14 -5.79 -11.56 -3.74
N PHE A 15 -5.42 -10.30 -3.52
CA PHE A 15 -4.19 -9.92 -2.85
C PHE A 15 -4.47 -9.51 -1.40
N ILE A 16 -3.91 -10.26 -0.45
CA ILE A 16 -4.02 -9.99 0.98
C ILE A 16 -2.71 -9.36 1.44
N VAL A 17 -2.80 -8.24 2.16
CA VAL A 17 -1.67 -7.53 2.76
C VAL A 17 -1.98 -7.21 4.22
N HIS A 18 -1.00 -7.41 5.10
CA HIS A 18 -1.02 -6.83 6.44
C HIS A 18 0.03 -5.73 6.51
N SER A 19 -0.40 -4.52 6.88
CA SER A 19 0.54 -3.42 7.09
C SER A 19 1.47 -3.72 8.27
N LYS A 20 2.71 -3.33 8.11
CA LYS A 20 3.65 -3.22 9.23
C LYS A 20 3.29 -1.97 10.04
N GLU A 21 3.63 -1.99 11.33
CA GLU A 21 3.57 -0.81 12.19
C GLU A 21 4.43 0.34 11.63
N GLU A 22 4.01 1.58 11.92
CA GLU A 22 4.75 2.82 11.60
C GLU A 22 5.10 2.99 10.12
N THR A 23 4.18 2.59 9.22
CA THR A 23 4.31 2.83 7.78
C THR A 23 3.47 4.00 7.29
N ASP A 24 4.02 4.84 6.42
CA ASP A 24 3.34 6.00 5.85
C ASP A 24 3.94 6.39 4.47
N PHE A 25 3.20 7.25 3.75
CA PHE A 25 3.65 8.00 2.59
C PHE A 25 3.40 9.49 2.82
N TRP A 26 4.44 10.22 3.23
CA TRP A 26 4.35 11.65 3.47
C TRP A 26 5.56 12.41 2.94
N LEU A 27 5.31 13.54 2.29
CA LEU A 27 6.35 14.43 1.76
C LEU A 27 6.18 15.86 2.25
N LYS A 28 6.74 16.16 3.43
CA LYS A 28 7.06 17.49 4.00
C LYS A 28 5.91 18.46 4.26
N THR A 29 4.82 18.39 3.51
CA THR A 29 3.72 19.34 3.58
C THR A 29 3.15 19.35 4.99
N HIS A 30 2.94 20.53 5.57
CA HIS A 30 2.42 20.75 6.94
C HIS A 30 3.30 20.22 8.10
N TYR A 31 3.71 18.95 8.10
CA TYR A 31 4.41 18.31 9.23
C TYR A 31 5.95 18.35 9.14
N GLY A 32 6.53 18.69 7.99
CA GLY A 32 7.97 18.86 7.81
C GLY A 32 8.82 17.58 7.75
N PHE A 33 8.27 16.41 8.10
CA PHE A 33 8.94 15.12 7.95
C PHE A 33 8.72 14.48 6.57
N GLU A 34 9.51 13.45 6.27
CA GLU A 34 9.42 12.64 5.06
C GLU A 34 9.44 11.15 5.45
N VAL A 35 8.43 10.41 4.99
CA VAL A 35 8.30 8.97 5.21
C VAL A 35 7.86 8.33 3.90
N MET A 36 8.55 7.29 3.47
CA MET A 36 8.31 6.59 2.19
C MET A 36 8.39 5.06 2.38
N ASN A 37 7.83 4.56 3.48
CA ASN A 37 7.95 3.15 3.88
C ASN A 37 6.61 2.37 3.79
N GLY A 38 5.53 2.98 3.29
CA GLY A 38 4.26 2.30 2.99
C GLY A 38 4.39 1.18 1.95
N HIS A 39 3.47 0.20 1.98
CA HIS A 39 3.52 -0.98 1.12
C HIS A 39 2.88 -0.75 -0.24
N VAL A 40 3.55 -1.15 -1.32
CA VAL A 40 3.00 -1.06 -2.68
C VAL A 40 3.32 -2.33 -3.45
N PHE A 41 2.28 -3.01 -3.93
CA PHE A 41 2.36 -4.04 -4.95
C PHE A 41 1.98 -3.39 -6.29
N TYR A 42 2.93 -3.31 -7.22
CA TYR A 42 2.76 -2.59 -8.48
C TYR A 42 3.56 -3.26 -9.60
N ASP A 43 3.24 -2.85 -10.83
CA ASP A 43 4.04 -3.10 -12.02
C ASP A 43 4.27 -1.78 -12.77
N GLU A 44 5.28 -1.73 -13.63
CA GLU A 44 5.63 -0.54 -14.41
C GLU A 44 4.95 -0.58 -15.79
N ILE A 45 4.07 0.39 -16.05
CA ILE A 45 3.37 0.53 -17.34
C ILE A 45 3.82 1.81 -18.02
N MET A 46 4.45 1.68 -19.20
CA MET A 46 5.05 2.79 -19.96
C MET A 46 4.12 3.41 -20.99
N THR A 47 2.84 3.04 -20.97
CA THR A 47 1.79 3.52 -21.87
C THR A 47 0.58 3.99 -21.07
N ASP A 48 -0.39 4.60 -21.73
CA ASP A 48 -1.68 4.89 -21.11
C ASP A 48 -2.33 3.60 -20.58
N PHE A 49 -2.88 3.67 -19.38
CA PHE A 49 -3.54 2.54 -18.74
C PHE A 49 -4.71 2.98 -17.88
N GLN A 50 -5.59 2.03 -17.59
CA GLN A 50 -6.61 2.14 -16.57
C GLN A 50 -6.45 0.96 -15.62
N ALA A 51 -6.47 1.23 -14.32
CA ALA A 51 -6.45 0.22 -13.27
C ALA A 51 -7.72 0.36 -12.42
N GLU A 52 -8.33 -0.76 -12.09
CA GLU A 52 -9.50 -0.84 -11.22
C GLU A 52 -9.26 -1.95 -10.20
N VAL A 53 -9.65 -1.70 -8.95
CA VAL A 53 -9.51 -2.67 -7.85
C VAL A 53 -10.69 -2.55 -6.91
N GLN A 54 -11.12 -3.69 -6.36
CA GLN A 54 -12.03 -3.72 -5.23
C GLN A 54 -11.22 -3.82 -3.92
N LEU A 55 -11.39 -2.84 -3.04
CA LEU A 55 -10.69 -2.81 -1.75
C LEU A 55 -11.65 -3.18 -0.61
N ARG A 56 -11.21 -4.11 0.24
CA ARG A 56 -11.80 -4.37 1.56
C ARG A 56 -10.72 -4.20 2.61
N MET A 57 -11.01 -3.41 3.63
CA MET A 57 -10.07 -3.07 4.71
C MET A 57 -10.75 -3.25 6.07
N ASN A 58 -9.94 -3.55 7.08
CA ASN A 58 -10.36 -3.61 8.48
C ASN A 58 -9.49 -2.63 9.29
N PRO A 59 -9.74 -1.30 9.18
CA PRO A 59 -8.96 -0.31 9.92
C PRO A 59 -9.22 -0.44 11.42
N ASN A 60 -8.15 -0.40 12.22
CA ASN A 60 -8.20 -0.55 13.66
C ASN A 60 -7.62 0.64 14.41
N ALA A 61 -6.81 1.48 13.76
CA ALA A 61 -6.17 2.65 14.33
C ALA A 61 -6.39 3.91 13.49
N THR A 62 -6.14 5.07 14.09
CA THR A 62 -6.12 6.34 13.36
C THR A 62 -5.02 6.30 12.31
N TYR A 63 -5.35 6.70 11.08
CA TYR A 63 -4.47 6.73 9.90
C TYR A 63 -4.26 5.38 9.18
N ASP A 64 -5.01 4.34 9.58
CA ASP A 64 -5.21 3.14 8.73
C ASP A 64 -6.03 3.46 7.46
#